data_AF-A0A970RFU6-F1
#
_entry.id   AF-A0A970RFU6-F1
#
_cell.length_a   1.000
_cell.length_b   1.000
_cell.length_c   1.000
_cell.angle_alpha   90.00
_cell.angle_beta   90.00
_cell.angle_gamma   90.00
#
_symmetry.space_group_name_H-M   'P 1'
#
loop_
_entity.id
_entity.type
_entity.pdbx_description
1 polymer ?
#
loop_
_entity_poly.entity_id
_entity_poly.type
_entity_poly.pdbx_seq_one_letter_code
_entity_poly.pdbx_strand_id
1 'polypeptide(L)'
;MQQLEFFEIPSPCIGVCEANNRGYCKGCFRSRDERLYWLQFSETDKRQVVRLCQQRKARVLKAKEAALEAAKPQDEQPEQPSMF
;
A
#
# COMPACT_ATOMS: atom_id res chain seq x y z
N MET A 1 1.99 25.82 -30.89
CA MET A 1 3.15 25.40 -30.05
C MET A 1 2.65 24.28 -29.15
N GLN A 2 3.26 23.09 -29.22
CA GLN A 2 2.80 21.92 -28.48
C GLN A 2 3.11 22.10 -27.00
N GLN A 3 2.09 22.35 -26.19
CA GLN A 3 2.20 22.28 -24.75
C GLN A 3 2.30 20.80 -24.37
N LEU A 4 3.52 20.26 -24.32
CA LEU A 4 3.75 18.99 -23.64
C LEU A 4 3.54 19.26 -22.16
N GLU A 5 2.34 18.96 -21.66
CA GLU A 5 2.12 18.83 -20.22
C GLU A 5 2.94 17.62 -19.74
N PHE A 6 4.18 17.89 -19.33
CA PHE A 6 5.03 16.96 -18.60
C PHE A 6 4.41 16.79 -17.21
N PHE A 7 3.41 15.91 -17.11
CA PHE A 7 2.87 15.50 -15.83
C PHE A 7 3.94 14.71 -15.09
N GLU A 8 4.69 15.41 -14.22
CA GLU A 8 5.66 14.78 -13.35
C GLU A 8 4.97 13.71 -12.50
N ILE A 9 5.61 12.54 -12.38
CA ILE A 9 5.04 11.44 -11.62
C ILE A 9 5.14 11.77 -10.13
N PRO A 10 4.00 11.92 -9.43
CA PRO A 10 4.02 12.32 -8.04
C PRO A 10 4.68 11.22 -7.18
N SER A 11 5.48 11.67 -6.22
CA SER A 11 6.09 10.76 -5.24
C SER A 11 5.00 10.22 -4.29
N PRO A 12 4.88 8.91 -4.06
CA PRO A 12 3.99 8.27 -3.09
C PRO A 12 4.49 8.42 -1.64
N CYS A 13 5.47 9.30 -1.39
CA CYS A 13 6.02 9.52 -0.07
C CYS A 13 5.03 10.30 0.81
N ILE A 14 4.81 9.83 2.04
CA ILE A 14 3.93 10.48 3.01
C ILE A 14 4.70 11.17 4.15
N GLY A 15 6.01 11.40 3.97
CA GLY A 15 6.87 11.99 5.02
C GLY A 15 7.30 11.02 6.13
N VAL A 16 6.91 9.74 6.05
CA VAL A 16 7.31 8.70 7.01
C VAL A 16 8.36 7.79 6.40
N CYS A 17 9.51 7.64 7.07
CA CYS A 17 10.63 6.83 6.62
C CYS A 17 10.96 5.72 7.62
N GLU A 18 10.03 4.79 7.81
CA GLU A 18 10.20 3.66 8.72
C GLU A 18 10.19 2.34 7.94
N ALA A 19 11.21 1.49 8.11
CA ALA A 19 11.29 0.20 7.44
C ALA A 19 10.45 -0.85 8.17
N ASN A 20 9.80 -1.73 7.42
CA ASN A 20 9.19 -2.94 7.93
C ASN A 20 10.20 -4.10 7.97
N ASN A 21 9.80 -5.23 8.55
CA ASN A 21 10.65 -6.43 8.66
C ASN A 21 11.06 -7.03 7.30
N ARG A 22 10.42 -6.62 6.20
CA ARG A 22 10.73 -7.05 4.83
C ARG A 22 11.58 -6.01 4.05
N GLY A 23 12.01 -4.93 4.69
CA GLY A 23 12.83 -3.88 4.08
C GLY A 23 12.07 -2.84 3.24
N TYR A 24 10.74 -2.80 3.30
CA TYR A 24 9.90 -1.77 2.65
C TYR A 24 9.48 -0.69 3.64
N CYS A 25 9.29 0.55 3.16
CA CYS A 25 8.75 1.62 3.96
C CYS A 25 7.29 1.32 4.40
N LYS A 26 6.98 1.49 5.69
CA LYS A 26 5.63 1.30 6.24
C LYS A 26 4.59 2.27 5.67
N GLY A 27 5.02 3.47 5.27
CA GLY A 27 4.15 4.51 4.72
C GLY A 27 3.96 4.38 3.21
N CYS A 28 5.06 4.52 2.46
CA CYS A 28 5.01 4.59 0.99
C CYS A 28 5.24 3.24 0.27
N PHE A 29 5.58 2.17 1.00
CA PHE A 29 5.83 0.82 0.46
C PHE A 29 6.97 0.73 -0.56
N ARG A 30 7.83 1.74 -0.64
CA ARG A 30 9.08 1.70 -1.41
C ARG A 30 10.13 0.83 -0.75
N SER A 31 10.96 0.18 -1.56
CA SER A 31 12.18 -0.48 -1.09
C SER A 31 13.24 0.56 -0.68
N ARG A 32 14.39 0.10 -0.15
CA ARG A 32 15.54 0.97 0.13
C ARG A 32 16.09 1.58 -1.16
N ASP A 33 16.29 0.77 -2.19
CA ASP A 33 16.88 1.21 -3.46
C ASP A 33 15.93 2.17 -4.20
N GLU A 34 14.63 1.90 -4.18
CA GLU A 34 13.62 2.80 -4.78
C GLU A 34 13.57 4.17 -4.10
N ARG A 35 13.96 4.29 -2.82
CA ARG A 35 14.09 5.58 -2.13
C ARG A 35 15.40 6.28 -2.50
N LEU A 36 16.49 5.54 -2.51
CA LEU A 36 17.83 6.09 -2.73
C LEU A 36 18.01 6.59 -4.18
N TYR A 37 17.48 5.85 -5.14
CA TYR A 37 17.65 6.12 -6.58
C TYR A 37 16.44 6.84 -7.22
N TRP A 38 15.46 7.31 -6.44
CA TRP A 38 14.23 7.92 -6.99
C TRP A 38 14.49 9.07 -7.97
N LEU A 39 15.46 9.92 -7.68
CA LEU A 39 15.82 11.06 -8.53
C LEU A 39 16.54 10.63 -9.82
N GLN A 40 17.15 9.43 -9.83
CA GLN A 40 17.89 8.88 -10.96
C GLN A 40 17.00 8.03 -11.89
N PHE A 41 15.79 7.68 -11.45
CA PHE A 41 14.86 6.88 -12.24
C PHE A 41 14.26 7.66 -13.41
N SER A 42 14.11 6.96 -14.54
CA SER A 42 13.34 7.44 -15.68
C SER A 42 11.85 7.58 -15.32
N GLU A 43 11.07 8.29 -16.11
CA GLU A 43 9.63 8.38 -15.87
C GLU A 43 8.93 7.02 -15.93
N THR A 44 9.37 6.12 -16.79
CA THR A 44 8.81 4.76 -16.86
C THR A 44 9.07 4.00 -15.57
N ASP A 45 10.27 4.12 -15.02
CA ASP A 45 10.65 3.49 -13.76
C ASP A 45 9.88 4.10 -12.59
N LYS A 46 9.74 5.43 -12.57
CA LYS A 46 8.96 6.14 -11.57
C LYS A 46 7.51 5.66 -11.54
N ARG A 47 6.88 5.50 -12.72
CA ARG A 47 5.51 4.97 -12.87
C ARG A 47 5.42 3.54 -12.36
N GLN A 48 6.39 2.70 -12.71
CA GLN A 48 6.43 1.32 -12.27
C GLN A 48 6.57 1.21 -10.74
N VAL A 49 7.45 2.00 -10.13
CA VAL A 49 7.62 2.04 -8.67
C VAL A 49 6.32 2.45 -7.98
N VAL A 50 5.62 3.48 -8.47
CA VAL A 50 4.33 3.90 -7.91
C VAL A 50 3.29 2.77 -7.99
N ARG A 51 3.19 2.09 -9.15
CA ARG A 51 2.31 0.94 -9.33
C ARG A 51 2.64 -0.21 -8.37
N LEU A 52 3.91 -0.52 -8.20
CA LEU A 52 4.36 -1.56 -7.27
C LEU A 52 4.04 -1.19 -5.81
N CYS A 53 4.23 0.07 -5.42
CA CYS A 53 3.89 0.57 -4.09
C CYS A 53 2.39 0.38 -3.79
N GLN A 54 1.51 0.73 -4.74
CA GLN A 54 0.07 0.52 -4.62
C GLN A 54 -0.28 -0.97 -4.48
N GLN A 55 0.35 -1.83 -5.29
CA GLN A 55 0.11 -3.28 -5.21
C GLN A 55 0.59 -3.89 -3.89
N ARG A 56 1.74 -3.44 -3.37
CA ARG A 56 2.26 -3.85 -2.06
C ARG A 56 1.32 -3.39 -0.94
N LYS A 57 0.85 -2.13 -0.99
CA LYS A 57 -0.14 -1.59 -0.05
C LYS A 57 -1.42 -2.42 -0.04
N ALA A 58 -1.99 -2.72 -1.20
CA ALA A 58 -3.21 -3.53 -1.32
C ALA A 58 -3.04 -4.94 -0.72
N ARG A 59 -1.88 -5.58 -0.94
CA ARG A 59 -1.56 -6.89 -0.32
C ARG A 59 -1.51 -6.81 1.20
N VAL A 60 -0.94 -5.76 1.76
CA VAL A 60 -0.87 -5.56 3.21
C VAL A 60 -2.24 -5.30 3.82
N LEU A 61 -3.08 -4.48 3.16
CA LEU A 61 -4.45 -4.23 3.62
C LEU A 61 -5.29 -5.51 3.64
N LYS A 62 -5.28 -6.29 2.54
CA LYS A 62 -5.99 -7.58 2.48
C LYS A 62 -5.51 -8.57 3.55
N ALA A 63 -4.20 -8.66 3.77
CA ALA A 63 -3.65 -9.53 4.81
C ALA A 63 -4.07 -9.07 6.22
N LYS A 64 -4.15 -7.76 6.45
CA LYS A 64 -4.62 -7.18 7.72
C LYS A 64 -6.11 -7.46 7.95
N GLU A 65 -6.94 -7.31 6.92
CA GLU A 65 -8.38 -7.62 6.98
C GLU A 65 -8.61 -9.11 7.30
N ALA A 66 -7.92 -10.01 6.60
CA ALA A 66 -8.01 -11.45 6.86
C ALA A 66 -7.57 -11.82 8.28
N ALA A 67 -6.49 -11.19 8.78
CA ALA A 67 -6.02 -11.40 10.15
C ALA A 67 -7.00 -10.85 11.20
N LEU A 68 -7.66 -9.71 10.93
CA LEU A 68 -8.67 -9.14 11.81
C LEU A 68 -9.92 -10.03 11.86
N GLU A 69 -10.36 -10.55 10.72
CA GLU A 69 -11.52 -11.46 10.65
C GLU A 69 -11.24 -12.78 11.38
N ALA A 70 -10.03 -13.34 11.25
CA ALA A 70 -9.61 -14.52 12.00
C ALA A 70 -9.47 -14.28 13.52
N ALA A 71 -9.31 -13.02 13.94
CA ALA A 71 -9.18 -12.63 15.34
C ALA A 71 -10.51 -12.22 15.99
N LYS A 72 -11.62 -12.15 15.24
CA LYS A 72 -12.95 -11.95 15.84
C LYS A 72 -13.36 -13.21 16.61
N PRO A 73 -13.69 -13.13 17.92
CA PRO A 73 -14.32 -14.23 18.63
C PRO A 73 -15.67 -14.54 17.97
N GLN A 74 -15.89 -15.81 17.64
CA GLN A 74 -17.21 -16.30 17.21
C GLN A 74 -18.11 -16.39 18.45
N ASP A 75 -18.72 -15.27 18.83
CA ASP A 75 -19.80 -15.28 19.83
C ASP A 75 -20.90 -14.32 19.37
N GLU A 76 -21.53 -14.67 18.26
CA GLU A 76 -22.81 -14.10 17.88
C GLU A 76 -23.64 -15.24 17.27
N GLN A 77 -24.17 -16.10 18.15
CA GLN A 77 -25.33 -16.92 17.82
C GLN A 77 -26.49 -15.95 17.54
N PRO A 78 -27.09 -15.94 16.34
CA PRO A 78 -28.39 -15.29 16.18
C PRO A 78 -29.40 -16.18 16.91
N GLU A 79 -29.69 -15.85 18.17
CA GLU A 79 -30.84 -16.41 18.88
C GLU A 79 -32.08 -16.08 18.06
N GLN A 80 -32.56 -17.10 17.35
CA GLN A 80 -33.84 -17.02 16.65
C GLN A 80 -34.91 -16.76 17.72
N PRO A 81 -35.74 -15.72 17.59
CA PRO A 81 -36.84 -15.54 18.51
C PRO A 81 -37.76 -16.75 18.34
N SER A 82 -37.84 -17.57 19.38
CA SER A 82 -38.78 -18.68 19.46
C SER A 82 -40.20 -18.13 19.27
N MET A 83 -40.81 -18.40 18.13
CA MET A 83 -42.25 -18.22 17.97
C MET A 83 -42.97 -19.37 18.66
N PHE A 84 -43.29 -19.16 19.93
CA PHE A 84 -44.33 -19.86 20.67
C PHE A 84 -45.35 -18.85 21.16
#